data_AF-A0A835B6C4-F1
#
_entry.id   AF-A0A835B6C4-F1
#
_cell.length_a   1.000
_cell.length_b   1.000
_cell.length_c   1.000
_cell.angle_alpha   90.00
_cell.angle_beta   90.00
_cell.angle_gamma   90.00
#
_symmetry.space_group_name_H-M   'P 1'
#
loop_
_entity.id
_entity.type
_entity.pdbx_description
1 polymer ?
#
loop_
_entity_poly.entity_id
_entity_poly.type
_entity_poly.pdbx_seq_one_letter_code
_entity_poly.pdbx_strand_id
1 'polypeptide(L)'
;MRSQRFFVSLLPWRKQHCTQSQNAIIHKAELLELDIPITSGQLTEPGFGCLAEVDGCLVAVGTLDWVHNRFETKASPTKLRDLRNHLEVMLSSEASSSNQSKSIAYVGREGEGIIGAIAISDILREDAKLTVDRLQQESITTFLLSGDREEAVTSIGRTVGIRNENIKSSLTPQDKANIISTLQGEGHRVAMVGDGINDAPSLAAADVGIAMRTQSKENAASDAASVVLLGNKLSQVVDALSLSKATMAKSSPKFGLGSGI
;
A
#
# COMPACT_ATOMS: atom_id res chain seq x y z
N MET A 1 -8.00 -24.25 -28.02
CA MET A 1 -7.03 -23.86 -26.97
C MET A 1 -7.55 -22.59 -26.30
N ARG A 2 -8.10 -22.68 -25.08
CA ARG A 2 -8.48 -21.47 -24.30
C ARG A 2 -7.19 -20.84 -23.78
N SER A 3 -6.83 -19.64 -24.23
CA SER A 3 -5.68 -18.92 -23.65
C SER A 3 -6.00 -18.64 -22.18
N GLN A 4 -5.27 -19.28 -21.26
CA GLN A 4 -5.34 -18.91 -19.85
C GLN A 4 -4.71 -17.53 -19.70
N ARG A 5 -5.55 -16.50 -19.63
CA ARG A 5 -5.11 -15.14 -19.30
C ARG A 5 -5.04 -15.09 -17.78
N PHE A 6 -3.82 -15.19 -17.26
CA PHE A 6 -3.54 -14.87 -15.87
C PHE A 6 -3.62 -13.36 -15.73
N PHE A 7 -4.04 -12.93 -14.56
CA PHE A 7 -4.25 -11.52 -14.27
C PHE A 7 -3.60 -11.24 -12.93
N VAL A 8 -2.80 -10.18 -12.84
CA VAL A 8 -2.15 -9.80 -11.59
C VAL A 8 -2.57 -8.37 -11.29
N SER A 9 -3.37 -8.23 -10.22
CA SER A 9 -3.68 -6.94 -9.65
C SER A 9 -2.55 -6.51 -8.72
N LEU A 10 -1.88 -5.42 -9.05
CA LEU A 10 -0.80 -4.82 -8.26
C LEU A 10 -1.34 -3.55 -7.63
N LEU A 11 -1.64 -3.58 -6.32
CA LEU A 11 -2.17 -2.40 -5.62
C LEU A 11 -1.05 -1.54 -5.00
N PRO A 12 -1.31 -0.24 -4.84
CA PRO A 12 -0.90 0.50 -3.67
C PRO A 12 -2.10 0.81 -2.77
N TRP A 13 -1.95 0.35 -1.53
CA TRP A 13 -2.10 1.03 -0.24
C TRP A 13 -3.42 1.70 0.21
N ARG A 14 -3.66 1.51 1.52
CA ARG A 14 -4.57 2.13 2.51
C ARG A 14 -6.06 1.71 2.67
N LYS A 15 -6.32 1.19 3.88
CA LYS A 15 -7.39 1.62 4.82
C LYS A 15 -6.98 1.30 6.28
N GLN A 16 -6.03 2.08 6.81
CA GLN A 16 -5.78 2.24 8.25
C GLN A 16 -4.76 3.37 8.39
N HIS A 17 -5.24 4.62 8.37
CA HIS A 17 -4.37 5.80 8.33
C HIS A 17 -3.46 5.93 9.56
N CYS A 18 -3.80 5.30 10.68
CA CYS A 18 -3.00 5.36 11.91
C CYS A 18 -1.81 4.38 11.86
N THR A 19 -2.06 3.08 11.72
CA THR A 19 -1.04 2.04 11.93
C THR A 19 0.12 2.08 10.92
N GLN A 20 -0.17 2.28 9.64
CA GLN A 20 0.88 2.34 8.60
C GLN A 20 1.72 3.62 8.71
N SER A 21 1.09 4.77 8.98
CA SER A 21 1.81 6.02 9.23
C SER A 21 2.66 5.93 10.50
N GLN A 22 2.11 5.36 11.58
CA GLN A 22 2.84 5.14 12.83
C GLN A 22 4.07 4.26 12.61
N ASN A 23 3.91 3.13 11.91
CA ASN A 23 5.02 2.23 11.60
C ASN A 23 6.09 2.91 10.75
N ALA A 24 5.71 3.75 9.78
CA ALA A 24 6.65 4.50 8.96
C ALA A 24 7.48 5.49 9.79
N ILE A 25 6.83 6.18 10.76
CA ILE A 25 7.51 7.11 11.67
C ILE A 25 8.47 6.36 12.59
N ILE A 26 8.03 5.26 13.21
CA ILE A 26 8.85 4.45 14.12
C ILE A 26 10.07 3.89 13.38
N HIS A 27 9.86 3.26 12.21
CA HIS A 27 10.95 2.72 11.41
C HIS A 27 11.95 3.79 10.98
N LYS A 28 11.48 5.00 10.65
CA LYS A 28 12.38 6.11 10.33
C LYS A 28 13.15 6.59 11.56
N ALA A 29 12.53 6.61 12.74
CA ALA A 29 13.21 6.95 13.99
C ALA A 29 14.29 5.93 14.36
N GLU A 30 14.02 4.62 14.18
CA GLU A 30 14.99 3.54 14.37
C GLU A 30 16.18 3.67 13.40
N LEU A 31 15.92 3.94 12.11
CA LEU A 31 16.97 4.16 11.11
C LEU A 31 17.85 5.39 11.39
N LEU A 32 17.29 6.38 12.10
CA LEU A 32 18.00 7.58 12.53
C LEU A 32 18.66 7.40 13.90
N GLU A 33 18.57 6.21 14.50
CA GLU A 33 19.11 5.90 15.83
C GLU A 33 18.59 6.86 16.91
N LEU A 34 17.31 7.26 16.81
CA LEU A 34 16.68 8.13 17.80
C LEU A 34 16.22 7.32 19.02
N ASP A 35 16.47 7.86 20.21
CA ASP A 35 15.88 7.34 21.45
C ASP A 35 14.37 7.59 21.45
N ILE A 36 13.59 6.51 21.50
CA ILE A 36 12.12 6.57 21.53
C ILE A 36 11.68 6.65 23.00
N PRO A 37 11.09 7.78 23.45
CA PRO A 37 10.69 7.97 24.84
C PRO A 37 9.51 7.06 25.22
N ILE A 38 9.41 6.74 26.51
CA ILE A 38 8.27 6.01 27.05
C ILE A 38 7.05 6.93 27.05
N THR A 39 5.93 6.42 26.57
CA THR A 39 4.66 7.18 26.53
C THR A 39 3.66 6.63 27.55
N SER A 40 2.86 7.52 28.13
CA SER A 40 1.74 7.19 29.02
C SER A 40 0.44 7.86 28.55
N GLY A 41 -0.71 7.34 28.97
CA GLY A 41 -2.00 8.01 28.74
C GLY A 41 -2.35 8.25 27.26
N GLN A 42 -2.35 7.20 26.43
CA GLN A 42 -2.63 7.32 25.01
C GLN A 42 -4.14 7.41 24.70
N LEU A 43 -4.54 8.44 23.96
CA LEU A 43 -5.88 8.61 23.39
C LEU A 43 -5.77 8.71 21.86
N THR A 44 -6.51 7.85 21.15
CA THR A 44 -6.58 7.91 19.67
C THR A 44 -7.99 8.26 19.23
N GLU A 45 -8.10 9.26 18.35
CA GLU A 45 -9.35 9.67 17.72
C GLU A 45 -9.30 9.32 16.22
N PRO A 46 -10.09 8.32 15.77
CA PRO A 46 -10.12 7.91 14.37
C PRO A 46 -10.44 9.07 13.43
N GLY A 47 -9.62 9.23 12.39
CA GLY A 47 -9.77 10.32 11.42
C GLY A 47 -9.12 11.64 11.83
N PHE A 48 -8.64 11.76 13.07
CA PHE A 48 -8.05 12.99 13.57
C PHE A 48 -6.59 12.86 14.02
N GLY A 49 -6.29 11.97 14.97
CA GLY A 49 -4.94 11.90 15.53
C GLY A 49 -4.80 11.07 16.81
N CYS A 50 -3.64 11.19 17.43
CA CYS A 50 -3.27 10.56 18.69
C CYS A 50 -2.70 11.59 19.65
N LEU A 51 -3.05 11.48 20.93
CA LEU A 51 -2.53 12.28 22.04
C LEU A 51 -1.90 11.32 23.05
N ALA A 52 -0.73 11.67 23.58
CA ALA A 52 -0.07 10.91 24.64
C ALA A 52 0.76 11.85 25.52
N GLU A 53 1.07 11.40 26.73
CA GLU A 53 2.06 12.02 27.59
C GLU A 53 3.45 11.47 27.23
N VAL A 54 4.40 12.40 27.02
CA VAL A 54 5.80 12.12 26.70
C VAL A 54 6.65 13.00 27.60
N ASP A 55 7.51 12.39 28.42
CA ASP A 55 8.38 13.11 29.38
C ASP A 55 7.63 14.12 30.27
N GLY A 56 6.41 13.78 30.70
CA GLY A 56 5.58 14.63 31.55
C GLY A 56 4.89 15.81 30.83
N CYS A 57 4.90 15.83 29.50
CA CYS A 57 4.17 16.82 28.69
C CYS A 57 3.18 16.14 27.76
N LEU A 58 2.02 16.76 27.52
CA LEU A 58 1.10 16.28 26.49
C LEU A 58 1.64 16.58 25.08
N VAL A 59 1.64 15.56 24.23
CA VAL A 59 2.06 15.63 22.82
C VAL A 59 0.95 15.06 21.93
N ALA A 60 0.56 15.82 20.90
CA ALA A 60 -0.47 15.44 19.94
C ALA A 60 0.10 15.32 18.53
N VAL A 61 -0.28 14.25 17.83
CA VAL A 61 0.08 14.00 16.43
C VAL A 61 -1.19 13.76 15.62
N GLY A 62 -1.49 14.60 14.63
CA GLY A 62 -2.75 14.51 13.90
C GLY A 62 -2.96 15.55 12.81
N THR A 63 -4.22 15.77 12.45
CA THR A 63 -4.60 16.84 11.52
C THR A 63 -4.34 18.23 12.14
N LEU A 64 -4.08 19.22 11.29
CA LEU A 64 -3.71 20.57 11.71
C LEU A 64 -4.69 21.14 12.75
N ASP A 65 -5.98 21.17 12.40
CA ASP A 65 -7.02 21.77 13.24
C ASP A 65 -7.16 21.02 14.57
N TRP A 66 -7.02 19.70 14.56
CA TRP A 66 -7.16 18.88 15.75
C TRP A 66 -6.01 19.08 16.75
N VAL A 67 -4.78 19.21 16.24
CA VAL A 67 -3.60 19.52 17.09
C VAL A 67 -3.67 20.96 17.57
N HIS A 68 -4.04 21.90 16.70
CA HIS A 68 -4.17 23.32 17.04
C HIS A 68 -5.17 23.54 18.18
N ASN A 69 -6.36 22.95 18.09
CA ASN A 69 -7.42 23.12 19.09
C ASN A 69 -7.08 22.50 20.46
N ARG A 70 -6.06 21.64 20.54
CA ARG A 70 -5.64 20.99 21.80
C ARG A 70 -4.62 21.79 22.60
N PHE A 71 -3.76 22.53 21.90
CA PHE A 71 -2.66 23.25 22.52
C PHE A 71 -2.76 24.76 22.29
N GLU A 72 -3.99 25.31 22.28
CA GLU A 72 -4.30 26.72 22.02
C GLU A 72 -3.41 27.70 22.83
N THR A 73 -2.23 28.01 22.30
CA THR A 73 -1.29 29.01 22.80
C THR A 73 -0.39 29.53 21.67
N LYS A 74 -0.39 30.86 21.49
CA LYS A 74 0.56 31.76 20.80
C LYS A 74 1.18 31.37 19.44
N ALA A 75 0.69 30.39 18.69
CA ALA A 75 1.02 30.32 17.27
C ALA A 75 0.20 31.38 16.51
N SER A 76 0.87 32.41 15.97
CA SER A 76 0.19 33.37 15.09
C SER A 76 -0.40 32.63 13.88
N PRO A 77 -1.66 32.88 13.47
CA PRO A 77 -2.28 32.26 12.31
C PRO A 77 -1.44 32.36 11.02
N THR A 78 -0.62 33.40 10.93
CA THR A 78 0.37 33.59 9.85
C THR A 78 1.47 32.52 9.86
N LYS A 79 2.08 32.20 11.02
CA LYS A 79 3.13 31.17 11.10
C LYS A 79 2.63 29.78 10.71
N LEU A 80 1.37 29.45 11.04
CA LEU A 80 0.75 28.18 10.65
C LEU A 80 0.50 28.11 9.14
N ARG A 81 0.03 29.21 8.54
CA ARG A 81 -0.10 29.32 7.09
C ARG A 81 1.25 29.23 6.39
N ASP A 82 2.27 29.88 6.92
CA ASP A 82 3.62 29.87 6.35
C ASP A 82 4.26 28.48 6.43
N LEU A 83 4.08 27.75 7.54
CA LEU A 83 4.53 26.36 7.67
C LEU A 83 3.80 25.45 6.68
N ARG A 84 2.47 25.56 6.60
CA ARG A 84 1.67 24.80 5.63
C ARG A 84 2.12 25.08 4.20
N ASN A 85 2.29 26.35 3.84
CA ASN A 85 2.71 26.76 2.50
C ASN A 85 4.14 26.27 2.21
N HIS A 86 5.07 26.33 3.17
CA HIS A 86 6.42 25.78 3.01
C HIS A 86 6.41 24.27 2.80
N LEU A 87 5.58 23.55 3.54
CA LEU A 87 5.42 22.11 3.36
C LEU A 87 4.79 21.81 2.00
N GLU A 88 3.73 22.50 1.60
CA GLU A 88 3.12 22.37 0.27
C GLU A 88 4.14 22.63 -0.85
N VAL A 89 4.98 23.66 -0.72
CA VAL A 89 6.04 23.98 -1.69
C VAL A 89 7.14 22.93 -1.68
N MET A 90 7.64 22.48 -0.53
CA MET A 90 8.65 21.41 -0.44
C MET A 90 8.12 20.12 -1.07
N LEU A 91 6.90 19.73 -0.70
CA LEU A 91 6.22 18.55 -1.21
C LEU A 91 6.00 18.62 -2.72
N SER A 92 5.78 19.81 -3.27
CA SER A 92 5.64 20.07 -4.71
C SER A 92 6.98 20.17 -5.45
N SER A 93 8.05 20.65 -4.80
CA SER A 93 9.38 20.83 -5.42
C SER A 93 10.11 19.49 -5.63
N GLU A 94 9.93 18.54 -4.71
CA GLU A 94 10.35 17.14 -4.92
C GLU A 94 9.45 16.40 -5.93
N ALA A 95 8.30 16.97 -6.30
CA ALA A 95 7.30 16.33 -7.18
C ALA A 95 7.59 16.49 -8.68
N SER A 96 8.83 16.83 -9.06
CA SER A 96 9.23 16.89 -10.48
C SER A 96 9.12 15.54 -11.20
N SER A 97 8.78 14.44 -10.51
CA SER A 97 8.63 13.11 -11.12
C SER A 97 7.43 12.26 -10.69
N SER A 98 6.54 12.68 -9.77
CA SER A 98 5.32 11.87 -9.48
C SER A 98 4.33 12.55 -8.53
N ASN A 99 3.05 12.56 -8.91
CA ASN A 99 1.91 12.88 -8.04
C ASN A 99 1.69 11.76 -7.01
N GLN A 100 2.60 11.66 -6.03
CA GLN A 100 2.46 10.73 -4.90
C GLN A 100 1.45 11.28 -3.89
N SER A 101 0.62 10.40 -3.30
CA SER A 101 -0.21 10.76 -2.15
C SER A 101 0.71 11.05 -0.96
N LYS A 102 0.81 12.33 -0.58
CA LYS A 102 1.55 12.77 0.61
C LYS A 102 0.56 13.12 1.70
N SER A 103 0.63 12.42 2.83
CA SER A 103 -0.13 12.73 4.05
C SER A 103 0.75 13.53 5.00
N ILE A 104 0.25 14.64 5.55
CA ILE A 104 0.95 15.46 6.53
C ILE A 104 0.32 15.24 7.90
N ALA A 105 1.11 14.84 8.89
CA ALA A 105 0.72 14.80 10.29
C ALA A 105 1.42 15.95 11.03
N TYR A 106 0.67 16.80 11.72
CA TYR A 106 1.20 17.88 12.55
C TYR A 106 1.53 17.34 13.94
N VAL A 107 2.59 17.87 14.54
CA VAL A 107 3.04 17.52 15.90
C VAL A 107 2.92 18.77 16.75
N GLY A 108 2.23 18.66 17.88
CA GLY A 108 2.11 19.72 18.87
C GLY A 108 2.48 19.25 20.26
N ARG A 109 2.87 20.20 21.10
CA ARG A 109 3.24 19.99 22.50
C ARG A 109 2.56 21.02 23.38
N GLU A 110 2.13 20.59 24.55
CA GLU A 110 1.58 21.43 25.60
C GLU A 110 2.51 22.62 25.93
N GLY A 111 1.94 23.82 26.02
CA GLY A 111 2.68 25.06 26.29
C GLY A 111 3.46 25.64 25.11
N GLU A 112 3.68 24.87 24.04
CA GLU A 112 4.44 25.30 22.84
C GLU A 112 3.57 25.41 21.58
N GLY A 113 2.42 24.73 21.53
CA GLY A 113 1.56 24.68 20.35
C GLY A 113 2.11 23.70 19.31
N ILE A 114 1.98 24.03 18.02
CA ILE A 114 2.52 23.18 16.94
C ILE A 114 4.04 23.38 16.84
N ILE A 115 4.78 22.28 17.00
CA ILE A 115 6.24 22.25 17.00
C ILE A 115 6.83 21.71 15.69
N GLY A 116 6.01 21.08 14.84
CA GLY A 116 6.46 20.57 13.56
C GLY A 116 5.39 19.81 12.78
N ALA A 117 5.81 19.21 11.67
CA ALA A 117 5.00 18.32 10.87
C ALA A 117 5.85 17.22 10.25
N ILE A 118 5.22 16.07 10.03
CA ILE A 118 5.80 14.88 9.41
C ILE A 118 5.04 14.64 8.11
N ALA A 119 5.76 14.66 6.99
CA ALA A 119 5.23 14.25 5.70
C ALA A 119 5.49 12.76 5.47
N ILE A 120 4.45 12.04 5.09
CA ILE A 120 4.48 10.61 4.82
C ILE A 120 4.02 10.42 3.38
N SER A 121 4.87 9.83 2.55
CA SER A 121 4.57 9.51 1.15
C SER A 121 4.70 8.01 0.92
N ASP A 122 3.75 7.43 0.20
CA ASP A 122 3.87 6.05 -0.26
C ASP A 122 4.84 6.02 -1.47
N ILE A 123 6.01 5.40 -1.26
CA ILE A 123 7.04 5.27 -2.30
C ILE A 123 6.73 4.04 -3.14
N LEU A 124 6.71 4.22 -4.46
CA LEU A 124 6.60 3.10 -5.39
C LEU A 124 7.82 2.18 -5.26
N ARG A 125 7.59 0.87 -5.16
CA ARG A 125 8.69 -0.12 -5.12
C ARG A 125 9.52 -0.04 -6.40
N GLU A 126 10.84 -0.06 -6.25
CA GLU A 126 11.79 0.06 -7.36
C GLU A 126 11.60 -1.05 -8.41
N ASP A 127 11.20 -2.25 -8.00
CA ASP A 127 10.98 -3.39 -8.87
C ASP A 127 9.55 -3.46 -9.45
N ALA A 128 8.67 -2.50 -9.14
CA ALA A 128 7.28 -2.52 -9.58
C ALA A 128 7.16 -2.45 -11.10
N LYS A 129 7.83 -1.49 -11.73
CA LYS A 129 7.79 -1.31 -13.18
C LYS A 129 8.32 -2.55 -13.92
N LEU A 130 9.50 -3.03 -13.52
CA LEU A 130 10.11 -4.21 -14.14
C LEU A 130 9.22 -5.46 -13.99
N THR A 131 8.53 -5.59 -12.86
CA THR A 131 7.61 -6.70 -12.62
C THR A 131 6.38 -6.61 -13.53
N VAL A 132 5.76 -5.43 -13.64
CA VAL A 132 4.64 -5.20 -14.57
C VAL A 132 5.06 -5.51 -16.01
N ASP A 133 6.22 -4.98 -16.43
CA ASP A 133 6.75 -5.19 -17.78
C ASP A 133 6.93 -6.70 -18.08
N ARG A 134 7.48 -7.47 -17.13
CA ARG A 134 7.64 -8.94 -17.27
C ARG A 134 6.30 -9.67 -17.35
N LEU A 135 5.33 -9.31 -16.52
CA LEU A 135 4.00 -9.93 -16.56
C LEU A 135 3.33 -9.66 -17.92
N GLN A 136 3.40 -8.43 -18.40
CA GLN A 136 2.84 -8.07 -19.70
C GLN A 136 3.55 -8.79 -20.86
N GLN A 137 4.88 -8.99 -20.79
CA GLN A 137 5.63 -9.81 -21.75
C GLN A 137 5.15 -11.26 -21.78
N GLU A 138 4.69 -11.80 -20.64
CA GLU A 138 4.05 -13.12 -20.55
C GLU A 138 2.57 -13.12 -20.97
N SER A 139 2.07 -12.04 -21.59
CA SER A 139 0.67 -11.86 -22.00
C SER A 139 -0.33 -11.89 -20.84
N ILE A 140 0.12 -11.50 -19.64
CA ILE A 140 -0.72 -11.33 -18.45
C ILE A 140 -1.21 -9.90 -18.41
N THR A 141 -2.53 -9.75 -18.34
CA THR A 141 -3.14 -8.43 -18.19
C THR A 141 -2.99 -7.98 -16.74
N THR A 142 -2.35 -6.84 -16.53
CA THR A 142 -2.13 -6.25 -15.20
C THR A 142 -3.15 -5.16 -14.92
N PHE A 143 -3.76 -5.19 -13.73
CA PHE A 143 -4.66 -4.15 -13.25
C PHE A 143 -4.11 -3.50 -11.99
N LEU A 144 -4.53 -2.26 -11.78
CA LEU A 144 -4.21 -1.46 -10.61
C LEU A 144 -5.52 -1.10 -9.93
N LEU A 145 -5.85 -1.78 -8.82
CA LEU A 145 -7.00 -1.43 -8.00
C LEU A 145 -6.49 -0.61 -6.79
N SER A 146 -7.20 0.41 -6.35
CA SER A 146 -6.80 1.16 -5.15
C SER A 146 -7.99 1.92 -4.55
N GLY A 147 -7.92 2.14 -3.23
CA GLY A 147 -8.85 3.01 -2.51
C GLY A 147 -8.48 4.49 -2.59
N ASP A 148 -7.29 4.80 -3.11
CA ASP A 148 -6.76 6.16 -3.18
C ASP A 148 -7.43 7.00 -4.28
N ARG A 149 -7.18 8.31 -4.19
CA ARG A 149 -7.70 9.29 -5.15
C ARG A 149 -7.17 9.00 -6.56
N GLU A 150 -8.04 9.19 -7.55
CA GLU A 150 -7.78 8.93 -8.96
C GLU A 150 -6.45 9.51 -9.47
N GLU A 151 -6.10 10.73 -9.08
CA GLU A 151 -4.88 11.39 -9.51
C GLU A 151 -3.62 10.61 -9.08
N ALA A 152 -3.56 10.17 -7.83
CA ALA A 152 -2.42 9.43 -7.29
C ALA A 152 -2.30 8.04 -7.94
N VAL A 153 -3.43 7.33 -8.03
CA VAL A 153 -3.47 5.98 -8.61
C VAL A 153 -3.15 6.01 -10.09
N THR A 154 -3.67 6.98 -10.84
CA THR A 154 -3.39 7.15 -12.27
C THR A 154 -1.92 7.49 -12.52
N SER A 155 -1.33 8.35 -11.69
CA SER A 155 0.10 8.66 -11.77
C SER A 155 0.93 7.39 -11.60
N ILE A 156 0.66 6.60 -10.55
CA ILE A 156 1.38 5.36 -10.27
C ILE A 156 1.20 4.36 -11.41
N GLY A 157 -0.04 4.13 -11.87
CA GLY A 157 -0.33 3.19 -12.94
C GLY A 157 0.38 3.54 -14.24
N ARG A 158 0.46 4.83 -14.59
CA ARG A 158 1.26 5.30 -15.74
C ARG A 158 2.75 5.07 -15.54
N THR A 159 3.28 5.38 -14.36
CA THR A 159 4.71 5.15 -14.04
C THR A 159 5.10 3.69 -14.21
N VAL A 160 4.25 2.75 -13.81
CA VAL A 160 4.54 1.30 -13.95
C VAL A 160 4.15 0.71 -15.30
N GLY A 161 3.46 1.45 -16.17
CA GLY A 161 3.07 0.99 -17.51
C GLY A 161 1.75 0.20 -17.58
N ILE A 162 0.83 0.43 -16.64
CA ILE A 162 -0.53 -0.15 -16.68
C ILE A 162 -1.43 0.75 -17.54
N ARG A 163 -2.22 0.12 -18.42
CA ARG A 163 -3.17 0.81 -19.31
C ARG A 163 -4.26 1.51 -18.49
N ASN A 164 -4.66 2.72 -18.89
CA ASN A 164 -5.59 3.56 -18.12
C ASN A 164 -6.93 2.85 -17.83
N GLU A 165 -7.45 2.06 -18.78
CA GLU A 165 -8.69 1.28 -18.60
C GLU A 165 -8.61 0.22 -17.48
N ASN A 166 -7.40 -0.20 -17.13
CA ASN A 166 -7.10 -1.21 -16.12
C ASN A 166 -6.74 -0.58 -14.76
N ILE A 167 -6.80 0.75 -14.65
CA ILE A 167 -6.59 1.49 -13.41
C ILE A 167 -7.96 1.80 -12.80
N LYS A 168 -8.17 1.42 -11.54
CA LYS A 168 -9.41 1.64 -10.79
C LYS A 168 -9.08 2.22 -9.42
N SER A 169 -9.52 3.44 -9.18
CA SER A 169 -9.28 4.21 -7.95
C SER A 169 -10.54 4.37 -7.11
N SER A 170 -10.41 4.94 -5.92
CA SER A 170 -11.53 5.25 -5.00
C SER A 170 -12.39 4.05 -4.63
N LEU A 171 -11.81 2.84 -4.63
CA LEU A 171 -12.53 1.59 -4.39
C LEU A 171 -12.66 1.25 -2.91
N THR A 172 -13.83 0.74 -2.51
CA THR A 172 -14.00 0.03 -1.24
C THR A 172 -13.46 -1.41 -1.34
N PRO A 173 -13.23 -2.11 -0.19
CA PRO A 173 -12.87 -3.53 -0.22
C PRO A 173 -13.89 -4.40 -0.98
N GLN A 174 -15.19 -4.06 -0.90
CA GLN A 174 -16.24 -4.76 -1.63
C GLN A 174 -16.16 -4.50 -3.14
N ASP A 175 -15.86 -3.26 -3.55
CA ASP A 175 -15.72 -2.93 -4.97
C ASP A 175 -14.56 -3.69 -5.61
N LYS A 176 -13.42 -3.80 -4.90
CA LYS A 176 -12.29 -4.62 -5.34
C LYS A 176 -12.70 -6.08 -5.56
N ALA A 177 -13.43 -6.67 -4.61
CA ALA A 177 -13.93 -8.04 -4.73
C ALA A 177 -14.94 -8.19 -5.88
N ASN A 178 -15.83 -7.22 -6.08
CA ASN A 178 -16.79 -7.22 -7.19
C ASN A 178 -16.09 -7.19 -8.55
N ILE A 179 -15.05 -6.36 -8.70
CA ILE A 179 -14.24 -6.31 -9.94
C ILE A 179 -13.60 -7.67 -10.23
N ILE A 180 -13.06 -8.35 -9.21
CA ILE A 180 -12.51 -9.70 -9.34
C ILE A 180 -13.58 -10.67 -9.84
N SER A 181 -14.75 -10.67 -9.20
CA SER A 181 -15.89 -11.51 -9.61
C SER A 181 -16.36 -11.23 -11.04
N THR A 182 -16.39 -9.96 -11.47
CA THR A 182 -16.74 -9.59 -12.84
C THR A 182 -15.75 -10.19 -13.84
N LEU A 183 -14.44 -10.03 -13.60
CA LEU A 183 -13.39 -10.57 -14.46
C LEU A 183 -13.45 -12.10 -14.54
N GLN A 184 -13.72 -12.76 -13.41
CA GLN A 184 -13.95 -14.21 -13.38
C GLN A 184 -15.18 -14.62 -14.18
N GLY A 185 -16.27 -13.86 -14.09
CA GLY A 185 -17.49 -14.06 -14.88
C GLY A 185 -17.28 -13.91 -16.39
N GLU A 186 -16.32 -13.06 -16.80
CA GLU A 186 -15.87 -12.91 -18.19
C GLU A 186 -14.96 -14.08 -18.67
N GLY A 187 -14.65 -15.03 -17.78
CA GLY A 187 -13.86 -16.22 -18.07
C GLY A 187 -12.36 -16.05 -17.84
N HIS A 188 -11.94 -14.99 -17.17
CA HIS A 188 -10.54 -14.80 -16.77
C HIS A 188 -10.19 -15.59 -15.50
N ARG A 189 -8.91 -15.93 -15.36
CA ARG A 189 -8.36 -16.44 -14.09
C ARG A 189 -7.61 -15.31 -13.42
N VAL A 190 -8.03 -14.98 -12.20
CA VAL A 190 -7.56 -13.79 -11.50
C VAL A 190 -6.63 -14.17 -10.36
N ALA A 191 -5.40 -13.67 -10.41
CA ALA A 191 -4.51 -13.63 -9.27
C ALA A 191 -4.51 -12.24 -8.65
N MET A 192 -4.68 -12.18 -7.33
CA MET A 192 -4.70 -10.93 -6.57
C MET A 192 -3.42 -10.84 -5.76
N VAL A 193 -2.67 -9.75 -5.86
CA VAL A 193 -1.50 -9.48 -5.01
C VAL A 193 -1.84 -8.35 -4.05
N GLY A 194 -1.61 -8.57 -2.75
CA GLY A 194 -1.89 -7.58 -1.70
C GLY A 194 -1.01 -7.81 -0.47
N ASP A 195 -0.90 -6.83 0.42
CA ASP A 195 0.04 -6.86 1.54
C ASP A 195 -0.61 -6.72 2.92
N GLY A 196 -1.95 -6.66 3.00
CA GLY A 196 -2.64 -6.30 4.24
C GLY A 196 -4.04 -6.85 4.46
N ILE A 197 -4.51 -6.65 5.69
CA ILE A 197 -5.82 -7.05 6.22
C ILE A 197 -6.98 -6.52 5.34
N ASN A 198 -6.83 -5.34 4.74
CA ASN A 198 -7.85 -4.71 3.89
C ASN A 198 -8.02 -5.40 2.53
N ASP A 199 -7.01 -6.12 2.08
CA ASP A 199 -7.06 -6.86 0.82
C ASP A 199 -7.46 -8.31 1.05
N ALA A 200 -7.62 -8.76 2.31
CA ALA A 200 -8.04 -10.12 2.63
C ALA A 200 -9.34 -10.55 1.91
N PRO A 201 -10.41 -9.71 1.83
CA PRO A 201 -11.60 -10.09 1.07
C PRO A 201 -11.33 -10.27 -0.44
N SER A 202 -10.47 -9.43 -1.01
CA SER A 202 -10.10 -9.49 -2.43
C SER A 202 -9.14 -10.65 -2.72
N LEU A 203 -8.22 -10.95 -1.81
CA LEU A 203 -7.31 -12.10 -1.87
C LEU A 203 -8.09 -13.42 -1.83
N ALA A 204 -9.10 -13.50 -0.96
CA ALA A 204 -9.97 -14.66 -0.85
C ALA A 204 -10.93 -14.84 -2.04
N ALA A 205 -11.33 -13.75 -2.70
CA ALA A 205 -12.20 -13.80 -3.88
C ALA A 205 -11.46 -14.22 -5.17
N ALA A 206 -10.15 -14.03 -5.23
CA ALA A 206 -9.34 -14.36 -6.40
C ALA A 206 -9.17 -15.88 -6.58
N ASP A 207 -8.91 -16.33 -7.82
CA ASP A 207 -8.54 -17.73 -8.07
C ASP A 207 -7.22 -18.09 -7.36
N VAL A 208 -6.32 -17.11 -7.25
CA VAL A 208 -5.07 -17.22 -6.49
C VAL A 208 -4.83 -15.92 -5.72
N GLY A 209 -4.99 -15.95 -4.41
CA GLY A 209 -4.57 -14.85 -3.52
C GLY A 209 -3.07 -14.96 -3.23
N ILE A 210 -2.32 -13.89 -3.46
CA ILE A 210 -0.89 -13.79 -3.18
C ILE A 210 -0.66 -12.67 -2.17
N ALA A 211 -0.32 -13.04 -0.93
CA ALA A 211 0.05 -12.09 0.10
C ALA A 211 1.54 -11.77 0.01
N MET A 212 1.87 -10.47 0.00
CA MET A 212 3.24 -9.99 0.19
C MET A 212 3.49 -9.74 1.66
N ARG A 213 4.50 -10.39 2.22
CA ARG A 213 4.90 -10.17 3.61
C ARG A 213 5.78 -8.92 3.69
N THR A 214 5.22 -7.85 4.24
CA THR A 214 5.91 -6.57 4.42
C THR A 214 6.59 -6.45 5.78
N GLN A 215 6.25 -7.31 6.76
CA GLN A 215 6.81 -7.31 8.11
C GLN A 215 6.95 -8.70 8.75
N SER A 216 7.64 -8.76 9.89
CA SER A 216 7.95 -9.97 10.66
C SER A 216 6.75 -10.62 11.36
N LYS A 217 5.55 -10.03 11.32
CA LYS A 217 4.33 -10.53 11.98
C LYS A 217 3.32 -11.07 10.95
N GLU A 218 2.62 -12.14 11.33
CA GLU A 218 1.47 -12.66 10.59
C GLU A 218 0.35 -11.62 10.56
N ASN A 219 -0.21 -11.41 9.38
CA ASN A 219 -1.30 -10.47 9.13
C ASN A 219 -2.48 -11.22 8.50
N ALA A 220 -3.72 -10.73 8.66
CA ALA A 220 -4.92 -11.40 8.10
C ALA A 220 -4.90 -11.58 6.57
N ALA A 221 -4.02 -10.86 5.85
CA ALA A 221 -3.77 -11.10 4.42
C ALA A 221 -3.09 -12.46 4.18
N SER A 222 -2.16 -12.84 5.05
CA SER A 222 -1.43 -14.10 4.98
C SER A 222 -2.37 -15.30 5.20
N ASP A 223 -3.34 -15.18 6.10
CA ASP A 223 -4.33 -16.22 6.35
C ASP A 223 -5.32 -16.39 5.19
N ALA A 224 -5.64 -15.30 4.50
CA ALA A 224 -6.59 -15.29 3.39
C ALA A 224 -5.96 -15.66 2.03
N ALA A 225 -4.63 -15.66 1.91
CA ALA A 225 -3.93 -15.89 0.66
C ALA A 225 -3.57 -17.36 0.45
N SER A 226 -3.61 -17.80 -0.81
CA SER A 226 -3.15 -19.12 -1.23
C SER A 226 -1.62 -19.23 -1.28
N VAL A 227 -0.93 -18.11 -1.51
CA VAL A 227 0.53 -18.02 -1.59
C VAL A 227 1.00 -16.85 -0.74
N VAL A 228 2.03 -17.06 0.09
CA VAL A 228 2.67 -15.99 0.87
C VAL A 228 4.10 -15.80 0.38
N LEU A 229 4.41 -14.62 -0.15
CA LEU A 229 5.76 -14.23 -0.56
C LEU A 229 6.54 -13.74 0.65
N LEU A 230 7.60 -14.48 0.99
CA LEU A 230 8.45 -14.19 2.16
C LEU A 230 9.42 -13.02 1.94
N GLY A 231 9.73 -12.70 0.69
CA GLY A 231 10.57 -11.56 0.35
C GLY A 231 9.75 -10.30 0.11
N ASN A 232 10.33 -9.15 0.42
CA ASN A 232 9.72 -7.85 0.19
C ASN A 232 9.89 -7.35 -1.26
N LYS A 233 9.94 -8.27 -2.24
CA LYS A 233 10.17 -7.97 -3.67
C LYS A 233 8.98 -8.43 -4.50
N LEU A 234 8.44 -7.53 -5.30
CA LEU A 234 7.33 -7.80 -6.19
C LEU A 234 7.71 -8.77 -7.31
N SER A 235 8.99 -8.79 -7.70
CA SER A 235 9.51 -9.72 -8.70
C SER A 235 9.24 -11.20 -8.36
N GLN A 236 9.06 -11.52 -7.07
CA GLN A 236 8.75 -12.89 -6.62
C GLN A 236 7.40 -13.41 -7.12
N VAL A 237 6.48 -12.52 -7.51
CA VAL A 237 5.23 -12.91 -8.18
C VAL A 237 5.55 -13.60 -9.52
N VAL A 238 6.50 -13.05 -10.28
CA VAL A 238 6.94 -13.62 -11.57
C VAL A 238 7.70 -14.92 -11.34
N ASP A 239 8.54 -14.98 -10.30
CA ASP A 239 9.28 -16.19 -9.95
C ASP A 239 8.33 -17.34 -9.57
N ALA A 240 7.31 -17.05 -8.75
CA ALA A 240 6.29 -18.03 -8.36
C ALA A 240 5.49 -18.54 -9.57
N LEU A 241 5.12 -17.63 -10.49
CA LEU A 241 4.44 -18.00 -11.73
C LEU A 241 5.31 -18.89 -12.63
N SER A 242 6.59 -18.51 -12.80
CA SER A 242 7.56 -19.27 -13.59
C SER A 242 7.79 -20.67 -13.01
N LEU A 243 7.91 -20.77 -11.68
CA LEU A 243 8.03 -22.05 -10.98
C LEU A 243 6.78 -22.92 -11.14
N SER A 244 5.59 -22.33 -11.07
CA SER A 244 4.32 -23.04 -11.30
C SER A 244 4.26 -23.62 -12.72
N LYS A 245 4.60 -22.83 -13.74
CA LYS A 245 4.68 -23.29 -15.14
C LYS A 245 5.68 -24.43 -15.33
N ALA A 246 6.88 -24.30 -14.76
CA ALA A 246 7.91 -25.34 -14.83
C ALA A 246 7.47 -26.65 -14.16
N THR A 247 6.77 -26.55 -13.02
CA THR A 247 6.25 -27.70 -12.28
C THR A 247 5.17 -28.42 -13.10
N MET A 248 4.22 -27.68 -13.66
CA MET A 248 3.15 -28.23 -14.52
C MET A 248 3.70 -28.89 -15.79
N ALA A 249 4.75 -28.31 -16.39
CA ALA A 249 5.43 -28.91 -17.54
C ALA A 249 6.08 -30.25 -17.18
N LYS A 250 6.61 -30.39 -15.95
CA LYS A 250 7.23 -31.63 -15.45
C LYS A 250 6.21 -32.69 -15.03
N SER A 251 5.07 -32.29 -14.48
CA SER A 251 4.01 -33.20 -14.00
C SER A 251 2.99 -33.60 -15.07
N SER A 252 3.07 -33.03 -16.28
CA SER A 252 2.26 -33.45 -17.43
C SER A 252 2.65 -34.87 -17.83
N PRO A 253 1.80 -35.90 -17.62
CA PRO A 253 2.17 -37.26 -17.93
C PRO A 253 2.32 -37.39 -19.46
N LYS A 254 3.46 -37.93 -19.91
CA LYS A 254 3.58 -38.47 -21.28
C LYS A 254 2.74 -39.76 -21.36
N PHE A 255 1.41 -39.66 -21.38
CA PHE A 255 0.57 -40.78 -21.81
C PHE A 255 0.61 -40.88 -23.34
N GLY A 256 1.72 -41.43 -23.84
CA GLY A 256 1.90 -41.82 -25.23
C GLY A 256 1.92 -43.34 -25.35
N LEU A 257 0.79 -43.91 -25.76
CA LEU A 257 0.62 -45.14 -26.55
C LEU A 257 1.62 -46.30 -26.28
N GLY A 258 1.26 -47.17 -25.35
CA GLY A 258 1.61 -48.59 -25.43
C GLY A 258 0.45 -49.35 -26.09
N SER A 259 0.44 -49.42 -27.42
CA SER A 259 -0.32 -50.42 -28.17
C SER A 259 0.67 -51.22 -29.01
N GLY A 260 0.63 -52.54 -28.85
CA GLY A 260 1.43 -53.51 -29.58
C GLY A 260 2.25 -54.37 -28.64
N ILE A 261 1.68 -55.49 -28.17
CA ILE A 261 1.74 -56.79 -28.87
C ILE A 261 0.43 -57.55 -28.59
#